data_AF-A0A818DE77-F1
#
_entry.id   AF-A0A818DE77-F1
#
_cell.length_a   1.000
_cell.length_b   1.000
_cell.length_c   1.000
_cell.angle_alpha   90.00
_cell.angle_beta   90.00
_cell.angle_gamma   90.00
#
_symmetry.space_group_name_H-M   'P 1'
#
loop_
_entity.id
_entity.type
_entity.pdbx_description
1 polymer ?
#
loop_
_entity_poly.entity_id
_entity_poly.type
_entity_poly.pdbx_seq_one_letter_code
_entity_poly.pdbx_strand_id
1 'polypeptide(L)'
;MNEFPTTTQLLLVNNESNIISPPPITNSTTSQTSTISFWQSRLVVTRKPIDLFNRSYCNPIDDSLYRPKVRLNLPSLIDQLFNISQQYTPNCSNIQCDIIHSDYHGPLCLKNGLTYENICEILFALCTKQLDPYSLKIDYFGSCVTNCSLVSRCYSNNEICVMTPKPHCISRQRNCTGFSPVCDTYGKTFVNKCHLSNSLVFNQPRQIAYRGPCRLNRQCTKNLCQSNEICIQTQDKYHYPICINCHLNETMKLCPFELFCGDNKRQYINRCQLYYERCQTKTFIQIDYFGLCRHQNHDDEYETNN
;
A
#
# COMPACT_ATOMS: atom_id res chain seq x y z
N MET A 1 46.85 -51.93 -43.11
CA MET A 1 47.06 -51.34 -41.76
C MET A 1 45.83 -50.49 -41.48
N ASN A 2 44.65 -51.08 -41.22
CA ASN A 2 44.22 -51.87 -40.04
C ASN A 2 43.82 -50.90 -38.89
N GLU A 3 42.64 -50.97 -38.26
CA GLU A 3 41.53 -51.93 -38.36
C GLU A 3 40.18 -51.31 -37.89
N PHE A 4 39.07 -51.98 -38.19
CA PHE A 4 37.68 -51.80 -37.71
C PHE A 4 37.07 -53.21 -37.57
N PRO A 5 35.96 -53.49 -36.80
CA PRO A 5 34.89 -52.59 -36.32
C PRO A 5 34.83 -52.54 -34.76
N THR A 6 33.74 -52.47 -33.95
CA THR A 6 32.28 -52.68 -34.16
C THR A 6 31.40 -52.07 -33.05
N THR A 7 30.18 -51.63 -33.45
CA THR A 7 28.88 -51.57 -32.74
C THR A 7 28.80 -51.42 -31.20
N THR A 8 28.15 -50.34 -30.76
CA THR A 8 26.84 -50.39 -30.03
C THR A 8 26.11 -49.06 -30.17
N GLN A 9 24.86 -49.07 -30.62
CA GLN A 9 23.94 -47.92 -30.53
C GLN A 9 22.94 -48.16 -29.41
N LEU A 10 22.55 -47.09 -28.70
CA LEU A 10 21.36 -47.05 -27.84
C LEU A 10 20.61 -45.75 -28.10
N LEU A 11 19.28 -45.82 -28.03
CA LEU A 11 18.33 -44.78 -28.42
C LEU A 11 17.75 -44.06 -27.18
N LEU A 12 16.87 -43.08 -27.46
CA LEU A 12 15.95 -42.40 -26.53
C LEU A 12 16.60 -41.28 -25.68
N VAL A 13 15.95 -40.13 -25.42
CA VAL A 13 14.69 -39.58 -25.97
C VAL A 13 14.70 -38.04 -25.88
N ASN A 14 14.01 -37.33 -26.78
CA ASN A 14 13.77 -35.89 -26.65
C ASN A 14 12.66 -35.63 -25.61
N ASN A 15 12.87 -34.72 -24.67
CA ASN A 15 11.81 -34.20 -23.81
C ASN A 15 11.82 -32.66 -23.79
N GLU A 16 10.91 -32.06 -24.54
CA GLU A 16 10.47 -30.68 -24.34
C GLU A 16 9.37 -30.62 -23.27
N SER A 17 9.05 -29.38 -22.87
CA SER A 17 7.84 -28.98 -22.15
C SER A 17 7.71 -29.38 -20.66
N ASN A 18 7.40 -28.37 -19.84
CA ASN A 18 6.66 -28.50 -18.59
C ASN A 18 5.98 -27.16 -18.27
N ILE A 19 5.18 -26.67 -19.22
CA ILE A 19 4.32 -25.49 -19.02
C ILE A 19 2.98 -26.00 -18.48
N ILE A 20 2.76 -25.83 -17.18
CA ILE A 20 1.51 -26.25 -16.53
C ILE A 20 0.39 -25.26 -16.87
N SER A 21 -0.38 -25.59 -17.90
CA SER A 21 -1.58 -24.86 -18.31
C SER A 21 -2.83 -25.51 -17.72
N PRO A 22 -3.70 -24.78 -16.98
CA PRO A 22 -5.01 -25.30 -16.57
C PRO A 22 -5.97 -25.43 -17.77
N PRO A 23 -6.98 -26.30 -17.70
CA PRO A 23 -7.73 -26.75 -18.87
C PRO A 23 -8.77 -25.74 -19.39
N PRO A 24 -9.16 -25.84 -20.68
CA PRO A 24 -10.27 -25.07 -21.26
C PRO A 24 -11.62 -25.56 -20.74
N ILE A 25 -12.54 -24.63 -20.47
CA ILE A 25 -13.94 -24.94 -20.13
C ILE A 25 -14.77 -24.98 -21.40
N THR A 26 -15.46 -26.09 -21.65
CA THR A 26 -16.36 -26.29 -22.80
C THR A 26 -17.74 -25.68 -22.54
N ASN A 27 -18.21 -24.83 -23.45
CA ASN A 27 -19.60 -24.35 -23.44
C ASN A 27 -20.55 -25.41 -24.01
N SER A 28 -21.68 -25.66 -23.34
CA SER A 28 -22.83 -26.35 -23.92
C SER A 28 -24.13 -25.59 -23.66
N THR A 29 -24.89 -25.37 -24.73
CA THR A 29 -26.24 -24.79 -24.78
C THR A 29 -27.27 -25.73 -24.08
N THR A 30 -28.53 -25.40 -23.82
CA THR A 30 -29.46 -24.49 -24.55
C THR A 30 -30.70 -24.16 -23.70
N SER A 31 -31.49 -23.15 -24.12
CA SER A 31 -32.96 -23.01 -23.91
C SER A 31 -33.46 -22.61 -22.49
N GLN A 32 -34.56 -21.86 -22.31
CA GLN A 32 -35.35 -21.05 -23.25
C GLN A 32 -36.16 -19.95 -22.50
N THR A 33 -36.47 -18.85 -23.21
CA THR A 33 -37.60 -17.88 -23.04
C THR A 33 -38.40 -17.87 -21.72
N SER A 34 -38.63 -16.70 -21.10
CA SER A 34 -39.68 -15.79 -21.59
C SER A 34 -39.49 -14.30 -21.22
N THR A 35 -40.36 -13.43 -21.76
CA THR A 35 -40.31 -11.96 -21.68
C THR A 35 -41.32 -11.39 -20.67
N ILE A 36 -41.02 -10.19 -20.12
CA ILE A 36 -41.93 -9.02 -19.95
C ILE A 36 -41.13 -7.82 -19.39
N SER A 37 -41.67 -6.61 -19.45
CA SER A 37 -40.92 -5.34 -19.34
C SER A 37 -41.66 -4.20 -18.60
N PHE A 38 -40.94 -3.11 -18.29
CA PHE A 38 -41.36 -1.90 -17.56
C PHE A 38 -41.62 -2.10 -16.04
N TRP A 39 -41.53 -1.12 -15.13
CA TRP A 39 -41.53 0.37 -15.25
C TRP A 39 -40.33 1.09 -14.57
N GLN A 40 -40.37 2.43 -14.54
CA GLN A 40 -39.25 3.34 -14.23
C GLN A 40 -39.36 4.09 -12.89
N SER A 41 -38.23 4.33 -12.22
CA SER A 41 -37.97 5.53 -11.40
C SER A 41 -36.46 5.67 -11.09
N ARG A 42 -35.67 6.34 -11.94
CA ARG A 42 -35.37 7.78 -11.85
C ARG A 42 -35.17 8.31 -10.41
N LEU A 43 -33.92 8.43 -10.00
CA LEU A 43 -33.44 9.56 -9.20
C LEU A 43 -32.18 10.13 -9.84
N VAL A 44 -32.19 11.42 -10.15
CA VAL A 44 -31.11 12.12 -10.85
C VAL A 44 -30.39 13.05 -9.87
N VAL A 45 -29.11 12.78 -9.61
CA VAL A 45 -28.23 13.71 -8.90
C VAL A 45 -27.09 14.11 -9.84
N THR A 46 -27.33 15.18 -10.61
CA THR A 46 -26.27 15.85 -11.37
C THR A 46 -25.45 16.73 -10.44
N ARG A 47 -24.11 16.63 -10.53
CA ARG A 47 -23.22 17.73 -10.15
C ARG A 47 -22.25 17.99 -11.30
N LYS A 48 -22.43 19.12 -11.98
CA LYS A 48 -21.45 19.66 -12.93
C LYS A 48 -20.22 20.19 -12.16
N PRO A 49 -19.03 20.22 -12.77
CA PRO A 49 -17.88 20.89 -12.18
C PRO A 49 -18.07 22.41 -12.19
N ILE A 50 -17.45 23.10 -11.22
CA ILE A 50 -17.16 24.53 -11.29
C ILE A 50 -15.65 24.67 -11.07
N ASP A 51 -14.91 24.82 -12.17
CA ASP A 51 -13.59 25.41 -12.13
C ASP A 51 -13.76 26.94 -12.06
N LEU A 52 -13.40 27.54 -10.93
CA LEU A 52 -13.14 28.97 -10.84
C LEU A 52 -11.84 29.19 -10.06
N PHE A 53 -10.78 29.51 -10.80
CA PHE A 53 -9.60 30.14 -10.26
C PHE A 53 -9.98 31.49 -9.63
N ASN A 54 -9.64 31.70 -8.35
CA ASN A 54 -9.27 33.02 -7.89
C ASN A 54 -8.17 32.96 -6.80
N ARG A 55 -7.60 34.11 -6.47
CA ARG A 55 -6.17 34.25 -6.16
C ARG A 55 -5.95 35.02 -4.86
N SER A 56 -5.10 34.48 -3.98
CA SER A 56 -4.53 35.15 -2.78
C SER A 56 -5.58 35.64 -1.74
N TYR A 57 -5.26 35.96 -0.48
CA TYR A 57 -3.96 36.24 0.16
C TYR A 57 -3.84 35.53 1.53
N CYS A 58 -2.62 35.19 1.92
CA CYS A 58 -2.21 35.15 3.32
C CYS A 58 -1.02 36.10 3.47
N ASN A 59 -1.09 37.03 4.43
CA ASN A 59 0.05 37.90 4.75
C ASN A 59 1.18 37.08 5.40
N PRO A 60 2.45 37.48 5.25
CA PRO A 60 3.52 36.93 6.05
C PRO A 60 3.27 37.25 7.53
N ILE A 61 3.37 36.25 8.40
CA ILE A 61 3.43 36.45 9.84
C ILE A 61 4.88 36.75 10.20
N ASP A 62 5.12 37.89 10.84
CA ASP A 62 6.38 38.18 11.51
C ASP A 62 6.44 37.36 12.80
N ASP A 63 7.12 36.22 12.76
CA ASP A 63 7.36 35.33 13.90
C ASP A 63 8.82 35.46 14.39
N SER A 64 9.23 36.70 14.65
CA SER A 64 10.57 37.04 15.14
C SER A 64 10.82 36.71 16.61
N LEU A 65 9.80 36.28 17.38
CA LEU A 65 9.89 36.13 18.83
C LEU A 65 9.43 34.78 19.44
N TYR A 66 9.13 33.73 18.64
CA TYR A 66 8.95 32.39 19.21
C TYR A 66 9.76 31.28 18.50
N ARG A 67 11.09 31.27 18.72
CA ARG A 67 11.95 30.12 18.40
C ARG A 67 11.99 29.14 19.59
N PRO A 68 11.18 28.06 19.62
CA PRO A 68 11.41 26.98 20.58
C PRO A 68 12.80 26.39 20.36
N LYS A 69 13.55 26.16 21.45
CA LYS A 69 14.86 25.52 21.39
C LYS A 69 14.70 24.04 21.02
N VAL A 70 14.69 23.74 19.72
CA VAL A 70 14.81 22.38 19.20
C VAL A 70 16.08 21.78 19.79
N ARG A 71 15.94 20.70 20.58
CA ARG A 71 17.08 19.89 21.02
C ARG A 71 17.67 19.21 19.79
N LEU A 72 18.70 19.83 19.22
CA LEU A 72 19.52 19.21 18.18
C LEU A 72 20.14 17.92 18.74
N ASN A 73 20.01 16.85 17.96
CA ASN A 73 20.76 15.60 18.12
C ASN A 73 20.56 14.84 19.45
N LEU A 74 19.33 14.77 19.97
CA LEU A 74 18.97 13.66 20.85
C LEU A 74 18.62 12.43 19.97
N PRO A 75 19.24 11.24 20.18
CA PRO A 75 18.90 10.04 19.42
C PRO A 75 17.42 9.67 19.62
N SER A 76 16.78 9.09 18.60
CA SER A 76 15.39 8.63 18.72
C SER A 76 15.28 7.46 19.69
N LEU A 77 14.06 7.15 20.15
CA LEU A 77 13.83 6.00 21.03
C LEU A 77 14.36 4.69 20.42
N ILE A 78 14.24 4.50 19.11
CA ILE A 78 14.75 3.29 18.43
C ILE A 78 16.29 3.28 18.41
N ASP A 79 16.95 4.42 18.18
CA ASP A 79 18.42 4.51 18.23
C ASP A 79 18.93 4.24 19.65
N GLN A 80 18.21 4.70 20.68
CA GLN A 80 18.52 4.42 22.09
C GLN A 80 18.39 2.92 22.40
N LEU A 81 17.29 2.29 21.98
CA LEU A 81 17.07 0.84 22.16
C LEU A 81 18.10 0.01 21.40
N PHE A 82 18.50 0.41 20.20
CA PHE A 82 19.56 -0.26 19.44
C PHE A 82 20.92 -0.17 20.17
N ASN A 83 21.26 1.00 20.69
CA ASN A 83 22.48 1.17 21.48
C ASN A 83 22.45 0.39 22.81
N ILE A 84 21.28 0.15 23.39
CA ILE A 84 21.11 -0.77 24.53
C ILE A 84 21.27 -2.22 24.05
N SER A 85 20.60 -2.65 22.97
CA SER A 85 20.63 -4.04 22.51
C SER A 85 22.06 -4.52 22.21
N GLN A 86 22.89 -3.68 21.59
CA GLN A 86 24.28 -4.05 21.27
C GLN A 86 25.19 -4.25 22.50
N GLN A 87 24.82 -3.75 23.68
CA GLN A 87 25.56 -4.03 24.92
C GLN A 87 25.29 -5.45 25.45
N TYR A 88 24.20 -6.08 25.02
CA TYR A 88 23.81 -7.44 25.42
C TYR A 88 24.02 -8.48 24.31
N THR A 89 24.22 -8.09 23.06
CA THR A 89 24.59 -9.01 21.96
C THR A 89 25.89 -9.76 22.30
N PRO A 90 25.96 -11.11 22.18
CA PRO A 90 24.93 -12.05 21.74
C PRO A 90 24.03 -12.61 22.87
N ASN A 91 24.37 -12.38 24.13
CA ASN A 91 23.69 -12.89 25.33
C ASN A 91 22.41 -12.09 25.68
N CYS A 92 21.51 -11.98 24.70
CA CYS A 92 20.27 -11.18 24.79
C CYS A 92 19.36 -11.56 25.97
N SER A 93 19.47 -12.78 26.49
CA SER A 93 18.76 -13.27 27.69
C SER A 93 18.96 -12.39 28.94
N ASN A 94 20.06 -11.63 29.00
CA ASN A 94 20.44 -10.86 30.17
C ASN A 94 19.82 -9.44 30.17
N ILE A 95 19.12 -9.04 29.11
CA ILE A 95 18.40 -7.76 29.02
C ILE A 95 17.32 -7.71 30.11
N GLN A 96 17.35 -6.67 30.93
CA GLN A 96 16.29 -6.33 31.89
C GLN A 96 15.45 -5.18 31.33
N CYS A 97 14.13 -5.35 31.25
CA CYS A 97 13.23 -4.34 30.67
C CYS A 97 13.20 -3.03 31.47
N ASP A 98 13.46 -3.09 32.77
CA ASP A 98 13.40 -1.96 33.71
C ASP A 98 14.44 -0.86 33.42
N ILE A 99 15.45 -1.18 32.59
CA ILE A 99 16.45 -0.21 32.10
C ILE A 99 15.83 0.83 31.13
N ILE A 100 14.61 0.55 30.63
CA ILE A 100 13.86 1.41 29.71
C ILE A 100 12.96 2.37 30.51
N HIS A 101 13.53 3.48 30.98
CA HIS A 101 12.74 4.58 31.56
C HIS A 101 11.89 5.27 30.48
N SER A 102 10.61 4.90 30.37
CA SER A 102 9.66 5.44 29.40
C SER A 102 8.32 5.75 30.06
N ASP A 103 7.67 6.84 29.63
CA ASP A 103 6.33 7.21 30.08
C ASP A 103 5.21 6.32 29.48
N TYR A 104 5.58 5.29 28.69
CA TYR A 104 4.62 4.43 28.00
C TYR A 104 5.12 2.97 27.88
N HIS A 105 4.36 2.04 28.46
CA HIS A 105 4.68 0.59 28.45
C HIS A 105 3.73 -0.27 27.62
N GLY A 106 2.75 0.34 26.92
CA GLY A 106 1.75 -0.40 26.13
C GLY A 106 2.22 -0.78 24.72
N PRO A 107 1.33 -1.38 23.91
CA PRO A 107 1.65 -1.78 22.54
C PRO A 107 1.96 -0.62 21.60
N LEU A 108 2.74 -0.91 20.55
CA LEU A 108 3.19 0.06 19.55
C LEU A 108 2.99 -0.49 18.14
N CYS A 109 2.35 0.29 17.27
CA CYS A 109 2.33 0.02 15.85
C CYS A 109 3.54 0.70 15.17
N LEU A 110 4.27 -0.05 14.35
CA LEU A 110 5.39 0.46 13.55
C LEU A 110 4.96 0.75 12.11
N LYS A 111 5.71 1.63 11.41
CA LYS A 111 5.46 2.06 10.02
C LYS A 111 5.50 0.89 9.00
N ASN A 112 6.02 -0.28 9.41
CA ASN A 112 6.00 -1.53 8.64
C ASN A 112 4.68 -2.32 8.81
N GLY A 113 3.76 -1.87 9.65
CA GLY A 113 2.46 -2.49 9.92
C GLY A 113 2.49 -3.65 10.92
N LEU A 114 3.56 -3.77 11.72
CA LEU A 114 3.67 -4.74 12.82
C LEU A 114 3.36 -4.09 14.17
N THR A 115 2.56 -4.77 14.98
CA THR A 115 2.44 -4.52 16.42
C THR A 115 3.65 -5.11 17.13
N TYR A 116 4.13 -4.40 18.16
CA TYR A 116 4.93 -4.94 19.25
C TYR A 116 4.16 -4.67 20.55
N GLU A 117 4.10 -5.62 21.48
CA GLU A 117 3.27 -5.52 22.68
C GLU A 117 3.80 -4.50 23.70
N ASN A 118 5.09 -4.16 23.63
CA ASN A 118 5.72 -3.10 24.40
C ASN A 118 7.11 -2.75 23.84
N ILE A 119 7.75 -1.73 24.41
CA ILE A 119 9.10 -1.27 24.03
C ILE A 119 10.19 -2.34 24.27
N CYS A 120 10.03 -3.20 25.29
CA CYS A 120 11.02 -4.24 25.57
C CYS A 120 11.01 -5.36 24.51
N GLU A 121 9.86 -5.67 23.90
CA GLU A 121 9.82 -6.60 22.75
C GLU A 121 10.63 -6.05 21.56
N ILE A 122 10.57 -4.73 21.31
CA ILE A 122 11.40 -4.06 20.29
C ILE A 122 12.88 -4.21 20.64
N LEU A 123 13.26 -4.02 21.91
CA LEU A 123 14.64 -4.18 22.40
C LEU A 123 15.16 -5.62 22.22
N PHE A 124 14.35 -6.62 22.61
CA PHE A 124 14.66 -8.03 22.40
C PHE A 124 14.75 -8.39 20.92
N ALA A 125 13.89 -7.84 20.05
CA ALA A 125 13.94 -8.07 18.61
C ALA A 125 15.19 -7.46 17.96
N LEU A 126 15.61 -6.26 18.37
CA LEU A 126 16.86 -5.63 17.94
C LEU A 126 18.09 -6.47 18.31
N CYS A 127 18.11 -7.06 19.51
CA CYS A 127 19.20 -7.95 19.94
C CYS A 127 19.17 -9.31 19.21
N THR A 128 18.04 -10.02 19.29
CA THR A 128 17.94 -11.45 18.87
C THR A 128 17.82 -11.66 17.37
N LYS A 129 17.19 -10.72 16.64
CA LYS A 129 16.95 -10.82 15.18
C LYS A 129 17.85 -9.89 14.37
N GLN A 130 18.77 -9.15 15.03
CA GLN A 130 19.70 -8.19 14.43
C GLN A 130 19.02 -7.22 13.43
N LEU A 131 17.83 -6.73 13.80
CA LEU A 131 17.03 -5.88 12.92
C LEU A 131 17.70 -4.53 12.70
N ASP A 132 17.66 -4.05 11.45
CA ASP A 132 18.08 -2.69 11.10
C ASP A 132 17.21 -1.66 11.86
N PRO A 133 17.77 -0.79 12.73
CA PRO A 133 17.00 0.23 13.43
C PRO A 133 16.33 1.22 12.47
N TYR A 134 16.88 1.45 11.26
CA TYR A 134 16.23 2.32 10.28
C TYR A 134 14.95 1.71 9.68
N SER A 135 14.77 0.39 9.79
CA SER A 135 13.55 -0.33 9.42
C SER A 135 12.46 -0.27 10.51
N LEU A 136 12.86 -0.10 11.77
CA LEU A 136 11.94 0.00 12.91
C LEU A 136 11.64 1.47 13.19
N LYS A 137 10.47 1.94 12.74
CA LYS A 137 10.00 3.30 13.03
C LYS A 137 8.61 3.21 13.65
N ILE A 138 8.43 3.76 14.85
CA ILE A 138 7.13 3.79 15.52
C ILE A 138 6.20 4.72 14.73
N ASP A 139 4.94 4.31 14.60
CA ASP A 139 3.92 5.01 13.83
C ASP A 139 2.91 5.69 14.77
N TYR A 140 2.32 4.91 15.66
CA TYR A 140 1.37 5.36 16.68
C TYR A 140 1.40 4.47 17.92
N PHE A 141 0.85 4.99 19.01
CA PHE A 141 0.66 4.28 20.27
C PHE A 141 -0.59 3.40 20.20
N GLY A 142 -0.52 2.21 20.79
CA GLY A 142 -1.48 1.11 20.61
C GLY A 142 -1.10 0.17 19.47
N SER A 143 -1.71 -1.01 19.45
CA SER A 143 -1.52 -2.05 18.43
C SER A 143 -1.94 -1.57 17.04
N CYS A 144 -1.42 -2.17 15.97
CA CYS A 144 -1.83 -1.80 14.61
C CYS A 144 -3.31 -2.09 14.35
N VAL A 145 -4.08 -1.05 14.01
CA VAL A 145 -5.53 -1.10 13.80
C VAL A 145 -5.92 -1.05 12.33
N THR A 146 -7.17 -1.38 12.03
CA THR A 146 -7.74 -1.35 10.67
C THR A 146 -8.19 0.04 10.22
N ASN A 147 -8.40 0.98 11.15
CA ASN A 147 -8.97 2.30 10.86
C ASN A 147 -8.39 3.43 11.74
N CYS A 148 -8.16 4.62 11.15
CA CYS A 148 -7.61 5.78 11.88
C CYS A 148 -8.47 6.30 13.05
N SER A 149 -9.78 6.01 13.12
CA SER A 149 -10.62 6.36 14.28
C SER A 149 -10.29 5.54 15.52
N LEU A 150 -9.52 4.46 15.36
CA LEU A 150 -9.00 3.63 16.44
C LEU A 150 -7.54 3.98 16.79
N VAL A 151 -6.93 4.96 16.10
CA VAL A 151 -5.57 5.43 16.38
C VAL A 151 -5.62 6.58 17.39
N SER A 152 -5.41 6.28 18.66
CA SER A 152 -5.51 7.25 19.76
C SER A 152 -4.52 8.41 19.66
N ARG A 153 -3.25 8.14 19.29
CA ARG A 153 -2.21 9.18 19.13
C ARG A 153 -1.09 8.72 18.20
N CYS A 154 -0.77 9.53 17.19
CA CYS A 154 0.45 9.37 16.38
C CYS A 154 1.73 9.54 17.22
N TYR A 155 2.81 8.84 16.87
CA TYR A 155 4.03 8.85 17.69
C TYR A 155 4.62 10.27 17.88
N SER A 156 4.62 11.06 16.80
CA SER A 156 5.03 12.47 16.82
C SER A 156 3.82 13.42 16.74
N ASN A 157 3.84 14.46 17.58
CA ASN A 157 2.75 15.43 17.74
C ASN A 157 2.50 16.34 16.51
N ASN A 158 3.33 16.25 15.47
CA ASN A 158 3.13 16.95 14.18
C ASN A 158 2.59 16.04 13.07
N GLU A 159 2.29 14.77 13.37
CA GLU A 159 1.72 13.82 12.41
C GLU A 159 0.20 13.72 12.52
N ILE A 160 -0.44 13.30 11.43
CA ILE A 160 -1.85 12.90 11.39
C ILE A 160 -2.00 11.49 10.85
N CYS A 161 -2.97 10.74 11.36
CA CYS A 161 -3.32 9.43 10.79
C CYS A 161 -4.05 9.61 9.46
N VAL A 162 -3.61 8.89 8.43
CA VAL A 162 -4.24 8.81 7.11
C VAL A 162 -4.27 7.36 6.59
N MET A 163 -5.19 7.07 5.67
CA MET A 163 -5.46 5.73 5.17
C MET A 163 -4.80 5.49 3.80
N THR A 164 -3.70 4.73 3.70
CA THR A 164 -3.13 4.34 2.38
C THR A 164 -2.55 2.91 2.33
N PRO A 165 -3.39 1.87 2.28
CA PRO A 165 -4.80 1.83 2.66
C PRO A 165 -4.98 1.45 4.14
N LYS A 166 -3.90 1.11 4.86
CA LYS A 166 -3.89 1.00 6.33
C LYS A 166 -3.84 2.39 6.99
N PRO A 167 -4.27 2.50 8.25
CA PRO A 167 -3.92 3.63 9.11
C PRO A 167 -2.41 3.73 9.25
N HIS A 168 -1.87 4.91 8.94
CA HIS A 168 -0.50 5.26 9.29
C HIS A 168 -0.40 6.77 9.50
N CYS A 169 0.52 7.21 10.34
CA CYS A 169 0.74 8.60 10.64
C CYS A 169 1.74 9.24 9.66
N ILE A 170 1.43 10.45 9.19
CA ILE A 170 2.32 11.26 8.36
C ILE A 170 2.50 12.67 8.91
N SER A 171 3.75 13.11 8.97
CA SER A 171 4.13 14.49 9.29
C SER A 171 3.54 15.47 8.28
N ARG A 172 2.71 16.41 8.74
CA ARG A 172 2.19 17.48 7.87
C ARG A 172 3.34 18.41 7.46
N GLN A 173 3.69 18.40 6.18
CA GLN A 173 4.70 19.33 5.66
C GLN A 173 4.09 20.74 5.58
N ARG A 174 4.37 21.58 6.59
CA ARG A 174 3.80 22.93 6.72
C ARG A 174 4.14 23.87 5.56
N ASN A 175 5.26 23.62 4.87
CA ASN A 175 5.71 24.41 3.72
C ASN A 175 5.96 23.50 2.51
N CYS A 176 4.93 23.31 1.68
CA CYS A 176 5.08 22.66 0.38
C CYS A 176 5.56 23.67 -0.67
N THR A 177 6.74 23.44 -1.25
CA THR A 177 7.33 24.33 -2.28
C THR A 177 7.50 23.61 -3.62
N GLY A 178 7.67 24.40 -4.69
CA GLY A 178 7.90 23.89 -6.06
C GLY A 178 6.63 23.43 -6.79
N PHE A 179 6.64 23.56 -8.11
CA PHE A 179 5.54 23.15 -8.99
C PHE A 179 5.93 21.88 -9.74
N SER A 180 5.27 20.75 -9.42
CA SER A 180 5.54 19.46 -10.04
C SER A 180 4.26 18.61 -9.97
N PRO A 181 3.23 18.99 -10.75
CA PRO A 181 1.87 18.51 -10.52
C PRO A 181 1.73 17.00 -10.68
N VAL A 182 0.76 16.45 -9.96
CA VAL A 182 0.39 15.02 -10.02
C VAL A 182 -1.12 14.88 -10.12
N CYS A 183 -1.57 13.84 -10.81
CA CYS A 183 -2.96 13.40 -10.82
C CYS A 183 -3.14 12.25 -9.84
N ASP A 184 -4.20 12.25 -9.03
CA ASP A 184 -4.54 11.13 -8.13
C ASP A 184 -5.45 10.09 -8.78
N THR A 185 -5.61 8.95 -8.11
CA THR A 185 -6.48 7.82 -8.50
C THR A 185 -7.97 8.13 -8.58
N TYR A 186 -8.39 9.37 -8.25
CA TYR A 186 -9.78 9.84 -8.35
C TYR A 186 -9.91 11.05 -9.30
N GLY A 187 -8.89 11.34 -10.11
CA GLY A 187 -8.91 12.41 -11.11
C GLY A 187 -8.72 13.82 -10.55
N LYS A 188 -8.20 13.97 -9.31
CA LYS A 188 -7.89 15.28 -8.72
C LYS A 188 -6.42 15.66 -8.95
N THR A 189 -6.21 16.86 -9.51
CA THR A 189 -4.88 17.45 -9.66
C THR A 189 -4.37 18.03 -8.34
N PHE A 190 -3.10 17.79 -8.03
CA PHE A 190 -2.37 18.45 -6.96
C PHE A 190 -1.13 19.16 -7.50
N VAL A 191 -0.77 20.31 -6.91
CA VAL A 191 0.35 21.18 -7.34
C VAL A 191 1.71 20.45 -7.25
N ASN A 192 1.87 19.57 -6.27
CA ASN A 192 3.00 18.64 -6.15
C ASN A 192 2.62 17.47 -5.20
N LYS A 193 3.54 16.53 -5.01
CA LYS A 193 3.35 15.37 -4.12
C LYS A 193 3.07 15.76 -2.65
N CYS A 194 3.72 16.82 -2.14
CA CYS A 194 3.53 17.32 -0.78
C CYS A 194 2.08 17.78 -0.53
N HIS A 195 1.48 18.49 -1.50
CA HIS A 195 0.06 18.86 -1.44
C HIS A 195 -0.88 17.66 -1.54
N LEU A 196 -0.52 16.60 -2.28
CA LEU A 196 -1.30 15.35 -2.28
C LEU A 196 -1.25 14.70 -0.89
N SER A 197 -0.05 14.49 -0.31
CA SER A 197 0.11 13.89 1.03
C SER A 197 -0.62 14.67 2.12
N ASN A 198 -0.48 16.00 2.15
CA ASN A 198 -1.21 16.87 3.10
C ASN A 198 -2.74 16.86 2.89
N SER A 199 -3.23 16.37 1.74
CA SER A 199 -4.67 16.27 1.44
C SER A 199 -5.28 14.90 1.70
N LEU A 200 -4.49 13.92 2.15
CA LEU A 200 -4.97 12.58 2.45
C LEU A 200 -5.98 12.67 3.60
N VAL A 201 -7.23 12.35 3.29
CA VAL A 201 -8.34 12.35 4.23
C VAL A 201 -8.56 10.93 4.75
N PHE A 202 -9.08 10.84 5.96
CA PHE A 202 -9.72 9.65 6.50
C PHE A 202 -10.56 8.88 5.46
N ASN A 203 -10.40 7.55 5.42
CA ASN A 203 -11.08 6.62 4.51
C ASN A 203 -11.01 6.96 3.00
N GLN A 204 -9.98 7.66 2.53
CA GLN A 204 -9.77 7.92 1.10
C GLN A 204 -8.34 7.55 0.67
N PRO A 205 -8.09 6.31 0.18
CA PRO A 205 -6.77 5.82 -0.21
C PRO A 205 -6.31 6.38 -1.57
N ARG A 206 -6.10 7.71 -1.63
CA ARG A 206 -5.61 8.42 -2.81
C ARG A 206 -4.15 8.05 -3.08
N GLN A 207 -3.86 7.58 -4.28
CA GLN A 207 -2.50 7.30 -4.76
C GLN A 207 -2.23 8.19 -5.98
N ILE A 208 -0.96 8.36 -6.37
CA ILE A 208 -0.62 9.06 -7.61
C ILE A 208 -0.98 8.14 -8.79
N ALA A 209 -1.90 8.59 -9.63
CA ALA A 209 -2.21 7.94 -10.90
C ALA A 209 -1.10 8.22 -11.94
N TYR A 210 -0.68 9.48 -12.10
CA TYR A 210 0.41 9.86 -13.01
C TYR A 210 1.02 11.22 -12.67
N ARG A 211 2.17 11.51 -13.29
CA ARG A 211 2.87 12.80 -13.22
C ARG A 211 2.27 13.79 -14.23
N GLY A 212 2.20 15.06 -13.85
CA GLY A 212 1.46 16.10 -14.56
C GLY A 212 0.02 16.26 -14.04
N PRO A 213 -0.70 17.32 -14.49
CA PRO A 213 -2.08 17.55 -14.08
C PRO A 213 -3.03 16.51 -14.70
N CYS A 214 -4.15 16.26 -14.01
CA CYS A 214 -5.23 15.47 -14.55
C CYS A 214 -5.80 16.09 -15.83
N ARG A 215 -6.29 15.26 -16.75
CA ARG A 215 -7.06 15.67 -17.93
C ARG A 215 -8.22 14.72 -18.13
N LEU A 216 -9.37 15.26 -18.51
CA LEU A 216 -10.54 14.48 -18.92
C LEU A 216 -10.18 13.60 -20.13
N ASN A 217 -10.76 12.39 -20.19
CA ASN A 217 -10.60 11.43 -21.28
C ASN A 217 -9.13 11.10 -21.66
N ARG A 218 -8.19 11.22 -20.71
CA ARG A 218 -6.76 10.99 -20.99
C ARG A 218 -6.48 9.51 -21.19
N GLN A 219 -6.20 9.10 -22.42
CA GLN A 219 -5.83 7.72 -22.72
C GLN A 219 -4.37 7.43 -22.36
N CYS A 220 -4.07 6.16 -22.07
CA CYS A 220 -2.73 5.64 -22.00
C CYS A 220 -1.98 5.86 -23.31
N THR A 221 -0.80 6.46 -23.23
CA THR A 221 0.08 6.75 -24.37
C THR A 221 1.53 6.47 -23.98
N LYS A 222 2.38 6.15 -24.97
CA LYS A 222 3.76 5.68 -24.76
C LYS A 222 4.61 6.60 -23.87
N ASN A 223 4.32 7.89 -23.86
CA ASN A 223 5.09 8.92 -23.14
C ASN A 223 4.38 9.45 -21.87
N LEU A 224 3.33 8.78 -21.39
CA LEU A 224 2.59 9.21 -20.19
C LEU A 224 3.29 8.83 -18.88
N CYS A 225 3.95 7.67 -18.88
CA CYS A 225 4.62 7.10 -17.71
C CYS A 225 6.15 7.13 -17.90
N GLN A 226 6.91 6.93 -16.81
CA GLN A 226 8.38 6.84 -16.91
C GLN A 226 8.82 5.50 -17.53
N SER A 227 10.08 5.40 -17.95
CA SER A 227 10.62 4.29 -18.76
C SER A 227 10.46 2.87 -18.19
N ASN A 228 10.15 2.74 -16.89
CA ASN A 228 9.96 1.46 -16.20
C ASN A 228 8.51 1.28 -15.68
N GLU A 229 7.59 2.17 -16.06
CA GLU A 229 6.19 2.18 -15.64
C GLU A 229 5.28 1.79 -16.82
N ILE A 230 4.38 0.83 -16.64
CA ILE A 230 3.32 0.57 -17.62
C ILE A 230 2.13 1.49 -17.34
N CYS A 231 1.39 1.83 -18.40
CA CYS A 231 0.12 2.52 -18.27
C CYS A 231 -1.05 1.53 -18.33
N ILE A 232 -1.95 1.61 -17.36
CA ILE A 232 -3.22 0.88 -17.27
C ILE A 232 -4.36 1.88 -17.35
N GLN A 233 -5.39 1.61 -18.15
CA GLN A 233 -6.65 2.35 -18.10
C GLN A 233 -7.55 1.74 -17.02
N THR A 234 -8.21 2.55 -16.18
CA THR A 234 -9.21 2.03 -15.25
C THR A 234 -10.45 1.53 -15.99
N GLN A 235 -11.12 0.54 -15.40
CA GLN A 235 -12.38 -0.04 -15.92
C GLN A 235 -13.63 0.69 -15.38
N ASP A 236 -13.44 1.70 -14.53
CA ASP A 236 -14.54 2.55 -14.07
C ASP A 236 -15.02 3.50 -15.19
N LYS A 237 -16.21 4.08 -15.00
CA LYS A 237 -16.87 4.94 -15.99
C LYS A 237 -16.03 6.14 -16.48
N TYR A 238 -15.03 6.60 -15.73
CA TYR A 238 -14.18 7.72 -16.11
C TYR A 238 -13.01 7.31 -17.02
N HIS A 239 -12.64 6.02 -17.03
CA HIS A 239 -11.50 5.48 -17.79
C HIS A 239 -10.25 6.35 -17.66
N TYR A 240 -9.71 6.51 -16.44
CA TYR A 240 -8.48 7.28 -16.23
C TYR A 240 -7.23 6.41 -16.38
N PRO A 241 -6.09 6.99 -16.81
CA PRO A 241 -4.85 6.25 -16.95
C PRO A 241 -4.10 6.23 -15.61
N ILE A 242 -3.42 5.12 -15.30
CA ILE A 242 -2.62 4.94 -14.10
C ILE A 242 -1.28 4.33 -14.51
N CYS A 243 -0.20 4.99 -14.11
CA CYS A 243 1.17 4.53 -14.27
C CYS A 243 1.56 3.65 -13.07
N ILE A 244 1.80 2.36 -13.29
CA ILE A 244 2.35 1.47 -12.26
C ILE A 244 3.76 1.01 -12.65
N ASN A 245 4.66 0.96 -11.67
CA ASN A 245 5.96 0.34 -11.85
C ASN A 245 5.81 -1.19 -11.80
N CYS A 246 6.22 -1.87 -12.87
CA CYS A 246 6.21 -3.34 -12.97
C CYS A 246 7.59 -3.98 -12.78
N HIS A 247 8.63 -3.17 -12.61
CA HIS A 247 9.92 -3.64 -12.16
C HIS A 247 9.87 -3.94 -10.66
N LEU A 248 9.60 -5.21 -10.33
CA LEU A 248 9.81 -5.82 -9.02
C LEU A 248 11.32 -5.95 -8.73
N ASN A 249 12.03 -4.81 -8.72
CA ASN A 249 13.48 -4.74 -8.59
C ASN A 249 13.97 -5.24 -7.21
N GLU A 250 15.28 -5.48 -7.09
CA GLU A 250 15.94 -6.13 -5.95
C GLU A 250 15.69 -5.50 -4.57
N THR A 251 15.19 -4.26 -4.51
CA THR A 251 14.64 -3.64 -3.29
C THR A 251 13.44 -4.38 -2.71
N MET A 252 12.85 -5.33 -3.46
CA MET A 252 11.75 -6.20 -3.05
C MET A 252 12.23 -7.61 -2.60
N LYS A 253 13.50 -7.77 -2.20
CA LYS A 253 14.02 -9.03 -1.62
C LYS A 253 13.23 -9.53 -0.39
N LEU A 254 12.48 -8.66 0.28
CA LEU A 254 11.36 -9.05 1.15
C LEU A 254 10.02 -8.65 0.52
N CYS A 255 9.15 -9.64 0.33
CA CYS A 255 7.72 -9.48 0.08
C CYS A 255 6.96 -9.83 1.37
N PRO A 256 6.90 -8.91 2.37
CA PRO A 256 6.33 -9.23 3.68
C PRO A 256 4.87 -9.66 3.56
N PHE A 257 4.48 -10.65 4.36
CA PHE A 257 3.09 -11.10 4.41
C PHE A 257 2.19 -9.95 4.85
N GLU A 258 1.25 -9.58 4.01
CA GLU A 258 0.24 -8.57 4.26
C GLU A 258 -1.03 -8.95 3.51
N LEU A 259 -1.95 -9.58 4.24
CA LEU A 259 -3.18 -10.14 3.68
C LEU A 259 -4.23 -9.06 3.42
N PHE A 260 -4.78 -9.00 2.21
CA PHE A 260 -5.89 -8.11 1.87
C PHE A 260 -6.76 -8.64 0.73
N CYS A 261 -7.99 -8.12 0.66
CA CYS A 261 -8.93 -8.34 -0.44
C CYS A 261 -8.84 -7.18 -1.45
N GLY A 262 -8.82 -7.51 -2.75
CA GLY A 262 -8.94 -6.55 -3.84
C GLY A 262 -10.39 -6.14 -4.12
N ASP A 263 -10.57 -5.03 -4.82
CA ASP A 263 -11.88 -4.61 -5.36
C ASP A 263 -12.47 -5.64 -6.33
N ASN A 264 -11.61 -6.36 -7.06
CA ASN A 264 -11.90 -7.55 -7.86
C ASN A 264 -12.31 -8.80 -7.04
N LYS A 265 -12.44 -8.69 -5.71
CA LYS A 265 -12.81 -9.75 -4.75
C LYS A 265 -11.85 -10.94 -4.73
N ARG A 266 -10.59 -10.74 -5.15
CA ARG A 266 -9.50 -11.71 -5.00
C ARG A 266 -8.65 -11.39 -3.78
N GLN A 267 -8.11 -12.44 -3.16
CA GLN A 267 -7.26 -12.34 -1.98
C GLN A 267 -5.77 -12.31 -2.37
N TYR A 268 -5.03 -11.42 -1.72
CA TYR A 268 -3.60 -11.23 -1.92
C TYR A 268 -2.87 -11.42 -0.60
N ILE A 269 -1.83 -12.27 -0.59
CA ILE A 269 -1.01 -12.54 0.61
C ILE A 269 0.05 -11.47 0.86
N ASN A 270 0.34 -10.61 -0.13
CA ASN A 270 1.22 -9.44 -0.01
C ASN A 270 1.03 -8.48 -1.20
N ARG A 271 1.64 -7.29 -1.12
CA ARG A 271 1.61 -6.30 -2.21
C ARG A 271 2.32 -6.77 -3.48
N CYS A 272 3.32 -7.66 -3.39
CA CYS A 272 4.03 -8.16 -4.57
C CYS A 272 3.11 -8.96 -5.49
N GLN A 273 2.25 -9.83 -4.93
CA GLN A 273 1.25 -10.57 -5.67
C GLN A 273 0.24 -9.64 -6.37
N LEU A 274 -0.23 -8.59 -5.67
CA LEU A 274 -1.12 -7.58 -6.24
C LEU A 274 -0.45 -6.82 -7.41
N TYR A 275 0.78 -6.34 -7.23
CA TYR A 275 1.51 -5.66 -8.31
C TYR A 275 1.78 -6.60 -9.48
N TYR A 276 2.14 -7.86 -9.22
CA TYR A 276 2.30 -8.88 -10.26
C TYR A 276 1.01 -9.09 -11.06
N GLU A 277 -0.14 -9.32 -10.41
CA GLU A 277 -1.40 -9.52 -11.15
C GLU A 277 -1.83 -8.27 -11.93
N ARG A 278 -1.70 -7.06 -11.34
CA ARG A 278 -1.92 -5.79 -12.06
C ARG A 278 -1.05 -5.69 -13.32
N CYS A 279 0.22 -6.08 -13.25
CA CYS A 279 1.17 -6.03 -14.36
C CYS A 279 0.89 -7.08 -15.44
N GLN A 280 0.56 -8.31 -15.07
CA GLN A 280 0.22 -9.39 -16.02
C GLN A 280 -1.11 -9.12 -16.73
N THR A 281 -2.15 -8.78 -15.96
CA THR A 281 -3.52 -8.57 -16.49
C THR A 281 -3.71 -7.19 -17.14
N LYS A 282 -2.83 -6.23 -16.84
CA LYS A 282 -2.98 -4.81 -17.17
C LYS A 282 -4.28 -4.21 -16.62
N THR A 283 -4.72 -4.67 -15.44
CA THR A 283 -5.88 -4.13 -14.71
C THR A 283 -5.45 -3.43 -13.42
N PHE A 284 -6.12 -2.34 -13.03
CA PHE A 284 -5.81 -1.61 -11.80
C PHE A 284 -6.74 -2.04 -10.68
N ILE A 285 -6.37 -3.15 -10.04
CA ILE A 285 -7.04 -3.70 -8.86
C ILE A 285 -6.71 -2.81 -7.65
N GLN A 286 -7.69 -2.17 -7.02
CA GLN A 286 -7.51 -1.47 -5.75
C GLN A 286 -7.53 -2.43 -4.56
N ILE A 287 -6.99 -2.02 -3.41
CA ILE A 287 -7.18 -2.73 -2.15
C ILE A 287 -8.49 -2.24 -1.54
N ASP A 288 -9.44 -3.16 -1.35
CA ASP A 288 -10.76 -2.90 -0.79
C ASP A 288 -10.66 -2.83 0.75
N TYR A 289 -10.13 -3.88 1.37
CA TYR A 289 -9.87 -3.96 2.81
C TYR A 289 -8.80 -5.00 3.15
N PHE A 290 -8.21 -4.90 4.34
CA PHE A 290 -7.23 -5.86 4.87
C PHE A 290 -7.90 -7.07 5.52
N GLY A 291 -7.17 -8.20 5.54
CA GLY A 291 -7.67 -9.50 5.97
C GLY A 291 -8.07 -10.41 4.81
N LEU A 292 -8.72 -11.54 5.16
CA LEU A 292 -9.32 -12.46 4.19
C LEU A 292 -10.39 -11.73 3.35
N CYS A 293 -10.59 -12.14 2.10
CA CYS A 293 -11.81 -11.74 1.39
C CYS A 293 -13.03 -12.33 2.11
N ARG A 294 -14.06 -11.51 2.33
CA ARG A 294 -15.39 -12.00 2.71
C ARG A 294 -15.94 -12.78 1.52
N HIS A 295 -16.06 -14.09 1.66
CA HIS A 295 -16.91 -14.87 0.77
C HIS A 295 -18.35 -14.37 0.94
N GLN A 296 -19.05 -14.15 -0.16
CA GLN A 296 -20.50 -14.07 -0.12
C GLN A 296 -21.03 -15.50 -0.02
N ASN A 297 -20.98 -16.06 1.19
CA ASN A 297 -21.86 -17.16 1.55
C ASN A 297 -23.28 -16.62 1.37
N HIS A 298 -24.14 -17.34 0.65
CA HIS A 298 -25.46 -16.83 0.28
C HIS A 298 -26.53 -17.23 1.32
N ASP A 299 -26.07 -17.50 2.54
CA ASP A 299 -26.72 -18.31 3.56
C ASP A 299 -27.04 -17.52 4.85
N ASP A 300 -26.50 -16.31 5.00
CA ASP A 300 -26.68 -15.43 6.17
C ASP A 300 -27.99 -14.58 6.10
N GLU A 301 -29.12 -15.16 5.66
CA GLU A 301 -30.46 -14.54 5.71
C GLU A 301 -31.50 -15.43 6.42
N TYR A 302 -31.09 -16.12 7.48
CA TYR A 302 -31.96 -16.98 8.30
C TYR A 302 -31.81 -16.80 9.84
N GLU A 303 -31.45 -15.61 10.34
CA GLU A 303 -31.48 -15.35 11.80
C GLU A 303 -31.99 -13.97 12.25
N THR A 304 -33.00 -13.41 11.56
CA THR A 304 -33.85 -12.34 12.13
C THR A 304 -35.33 -12.55 11.83
N ASN A 305 -35.96 -13.54 12.48
CA ASN A 305 -37.42 -13.63 12.68
C ASN A 305 -37.76 -14.67 13.76
N ASN A 306 -37.75 -14.24 15.02
CA ASN A 306 -38.41 -14.83 16.19
C ASN A 306 -38.62 -13.71 17.24
#